data_AF-A0A971L479-F1
#
_entry.id   AF-A0A971L479-F1
#
_cell.length_a   1.000
_cell.length_b   1.000
_cell.length_c   1.000
_cell.angle_alpha   90.00
_cell.angle_beta   90.00
_cell.angle_gamma   90.00
#
_symmetry.space_group_name_H-M   'P 1'
#
loop_
_entity.id
_entity.type
_entity.pdbx_description
1 polymer ?
#
loop_
_entity_poly.entity_id
_entity_poly.type
_entity_poly.pdbx_seq_one_letter_code
_entity_poly.pdbx_strand_id
1 'polypeptide(L)'
;MILKDYVHRPDADPRSEETCAESATRLRNAFKSNEDVLLLNDIRLAFEEDRTVNVDHVVLHSYGITLVSSRSIYGKIEVNYRGEWSRNVKGRDIAMQNPIDLYKYISKNLRENLTSNIGELLTRTKGAQRTFENMPIDVLFIQALKSSIVGTGINQSNIIFVEALTQNINRTFVAYKKREFQMYGGLDTFKISQSDMYAIANFLMGNEIDRASYPDSDEHTPSQVVVPALTGRKGIIRAYSTLPVKIIKGSSIKPGRKFDDE
;
A
#
# COMPACT_ATOMS: atom_id res chain seq x y z
N MET A 1 -5.84 -3.30 11.35
CA MET A 1 -5.55 -4.09 12.58
C MET A 1 -4.06 -4.02 12.90
N ILE A 2 -3.66 -4.17 14.16
CA ILE A 2 -2.25 -4.09 14.59
C ILE A 2 -1.80 -5.48 15.02
N LEU A 3 -0.74 -5.98 14.39
CA LEU A 3 -0.22 -7.33 14.65
C LEU A 3 1.07 -7.30 15.47
N LYS A 4 1.85 -6.22 15.38
CA LYS A 4 3.02 -6.01 16.22
C LYS A 4 3.04 -4.58 16.74
N ASP A 5 2.97 -4.43 18.06
CA ASP A 5 3.00 -3.14 18.71
C ASP A 5 4.40 -2.50 18.64
N TYR A 6 4.42 -1.17 18.60
CA TYR A 6 5.64 -0.38 18.64
C TYR A 6 6.32 -0.49 20.01
N VAL A 7 7.65 -0.62 20.01
CA VAL A 7 8.46 -0.66 21.22
C VAL A 7 9.43 0.50 21.22
N HIS A 8 9.40 1.30 22.29
CA HIS A 8 10.30 2.43 22.46
C HIS A 8 11.76 1.97 22.60
N ARG A 9 12.66 2.62 21.86
CA ARG A 9 14.10 2.34 21.87
C ARG A 9 14.86 3.44 22.61
N PRO A 10 15.32 3.21 23.85
CA PRO A 10 15.96 4.25 24.66
C PRO A 10 17.36 4.63 24.17
N ASP A 11 17.97 3.81 23.31
CA ASP A 11 19.29 3.98 22.72
C ASP A 11 19.29 4.83 21.43
N ALA A 12 18.12 5.08 20.85
CA ALA A 12 17.97 5.90 19.65
C ALA A 12 18.09 7.41 19.95
N ASP A 13 18.33 8.23 18.91
CA ASP A 13 18.31 9.69 19.08
C ASP A 13 16.90 10.13 19.51
N PRO A 14 16.75 10.92 20.59
CA PRO A 14 15.43 11.25 21.14
C PRO A 14 14.47 11.88 20.12
N ARG A 15 14.98 12.68 19.17
CA ARG A 15 14.14 13.33 18.15
C ARG A 15 13.61 12.32 17.14
N SER A 16 14.47 11.40 16.73
CA SER A 16 14.11 10.31 15.83
C SER A 16 13.12 9.35 16.49
N GLU A 17 13.29 9.11 17.79
CA GLU A 17 12.44 8.21 18.56
C GLU A 17 11.08 8.81 18.85
N GLU A 18 11.01 10.11 19.17
CA GLU A 18 9.75 10.86 19.30
C GLU A 18 8.97 10.81 17.98
N THR A 19 9.63 11.04 16.85
CA THR A 19 9.02 10.96 15.51
C THR A 19 8.49 9.56 15.22
N CYS A 20 9.21 8.52 15.63
CA CYS A 20 8.79 7.13 15.46
C CYS A 20 7.57 6.78 16.33
N ALA A 21 7.57 7.17 17.60
CA ALA A 21 6.44 6.99 18.51
C ALA A 21 5.18 7.71 18.00
N GLU A 22 5.35 8.92 17.48
CA GLU A 22 4.26 9.72 16.91
C GLU A 22 3.70 9.08 15.63
N SER A 23 4.59 8.56 14.77
CA SER A 23 4.23 7.79 13.56
C SER A 23 3.43 6.54 13.93
N ALA A 24 3.93 5.73 14.87
CA ALA A 24 3.24 4.53 15.36
C ALA A 24 1.85 4.86 15.92
N THR A 25 1.73 5.93 16.70
CA THR A 25 0.46 6.37 17.30
C THR A 25 -0.54 6.79 16.23
N ARG A 26 -0.12 7.57 15.23
CA ARG A 26 -0.99 7.97 14.11
C ARG A 26 -1.44 6.79 13.28
N LEU A 27 -0.52 5.88 12.93
CA LEU A 27 -0.84 4.66 12.18
C LEU A 27 -1.82 3.77 12.95
N ARG A 28 -1.58 3.56 14.25
CA ARG A 28 -2.50 2.85 15.15
C ARG A 28 -3.89 3.47 15.11
N ASN A 29 -3.99 4.79 15.34
CA ASN A 29 -5.28 5.46 15.42
C ASN A 29 -6.04 5.43 14.08
N ALA A 30 -5.33 5.53 12.96
CA ALA A 30 -5.94 5.52 11.63
C ALA A 30 -6.40 4.11 11.19
N PHE A 31 -5.66 3.06 11.56
CA PHE A 31 -5.85 1.72 10.99
C PHE A 31 -6.26 0.64 11.99
N LYS A 32 -6.44 0.96 13.28
CA LYS A 32 -6.84 -0.04 14.31
C LYS A 32 -8.10 -0.82 13.96
N SER A 33 -9.10 -0.16 13.35
CA SER A 33 -10.40 -0.74 12.98
C SER A 33 -10.52 -1.06 11.49
N ASN A 34 -9.43 -0.95 10.72
CA ASN A 34 -9.45 -1.28 9.30
C ASN A 34 -8.91 -2.71 9.11
N GLU A 35 -9.75 -3.62 8.62
CA GLU A 35 -9.40 -5.03 8.40
C GLU A 35 -8.58 -5.24 7.11
N ASP A 36 -8.71 -4.32 6.15
CA ASP A 36 -7.95 -4.35 4.88
C ASP A 36 -6.51 -3.82 5.04
N VAL A 37 -6.09 -3.52 6.27
CA VAL A 37 -4.76 -2.98 6.59
C VAL A 37 -4.20 -3.67 7.83
N LEU A 38 -2.99 -4.23 7.70
CA LEU A 38 -2.21 -4.78 8.80
C LEU A 38 -1.01 -3.88 9.09
N LEU A 39 -0.86 -3.49 10.36
CA LEU A 39 0.27 -2.70 10.85
C LEU A 39 1.25 -3.59 11.63
N LEU A 40 2.51 -3.54 11.22
CA LEU A 40 3.63 -4.24 11.85
C LEU A 40 4.72 -3.23 12.21
N ASN A 41 5.03 -3.08 13.49
CA ASN A 41 6.09 -2.19 13.93
C ASN A 41 7.42 -2.93 14.15
N ASP A 42 8.54 -2.25 13.94
CA ASP A 42 9.89 -2.73 14.23
C ASP A 42 10.20 -4.09 13.57
N ILE A 43 10.01 -4.20 12.26
CA ILE A 43 10.24 -5.43 11.49
C ILE A 43 11.69 -5.50 11.02
N ARG A 44 12.32 -6.67 11.20
CA ARG A 44 13.66 -6.95 10.68
C ARG A 44 13.55 -7.59 9.31
N LEU A 45 14.10 -6.93 8.29
CA LEU A 45 14.14 -7.46 6.93
C LEU A 45 15.57 -7.77 6.54
N ALA A 46 15.80 -8.94 5.96
CA ALA A 46 17.06 -9.27 5.32
C ALA A 46 17.16 -8.54 3.97
N PHE A 47 18.34 -8.03 3.63
CA PHE A 47 18.61 -7.42 2.32
C PHE A 47 19.94 -7.86 1.69
N GLU A 48 20.80 -8.56 2.43
CA GLU A 48 21.96 -9.33 1.92
C GLU A 48 22.05 -10.61 2.77
N GLU A 49 22.83 -11.61 2.34
CA GLU A 49 22.91 -12.94 2.97
C GLU A 49 23.02 -12.88 4.50
N ASP A 50 23.83 -11.96 5.04
CA ASP A 50 24.04 -11.81 6.49
C ASP A 50 23.63 -10.44 7.06
N ARG A 51 22.90 -9.61 6.29
CA ARG A 51 22.53 -8.25 6.74
C ARG A 51 21.03 -8.07 6.86
N THR A 52 20.64 -7.64 8.05
CA THR A 52 19.26 -7.22 8.36
C THR A 52 19.18 -5.74 8.61
N VAL A 53 18.11 -5.12 8.15
CA VAL A 53 17.72 -3.76 8.50
C VAL A 53 16.49 -3.79 9.39
N ASN A 54 16.39 -2.84 10.32
CA ASN A 54 15.12 -2.59 11.01
C ASN A 54 14.29 -1.59 10.19
N VAL A 55 13.10 -2.00 9.76
CA VAL A 55 12.08 -1.12 9.21
C VAL A 55 11.15 -0.70 10.35
N ASP A 56 10.95 0.61 10.52
CA ASP A 56 10.23 1.15 11.67
C ASP A 56 8.75 0.76 11.66
N HIS A 57 8.08 0.92 10.52
CA HIS A 57 6.70 0.47 10.35
C HIS A 57 6.51 -0.16 8.96
N VAL A 58 5.82 -1.30 8.91
CA VAL A 58 5.35 -1.93 7.69
C VAL A 58 3.83 -1.88 7.71
N VAL A 59 3.25 -1.25 6.69
CA VAL A 59 1.81 -1.17 6.48
C VAL A 59 1.47 -2.05 5.29
N LEU A 60 0.88 -3.21 5.57
CA LEU A 60 0.41 -4.15 4.57
C LEU A 60 -1.07 -3.88 4.30
N HIS A 61 -1.46 -3.82 3.03
CA HIS A 61 -2.85 -3.69 2.63
C HIS A 61 -3.14 -4.59 1.42
N SER A 62 -4.41 -4.80 1.09
CA SER A 62 -4.81 -5.73 0.03
C SER A 62 -4.25 -5.41 -1.37
N TYR A 63 -3.62 -4.27 -1.55
CA TYR A 63 -3.13 -3.77 -2.84
C TYR A 63 -1.62 -3.47 -2.83
N GLY A 64 -0.87 -3.84 -1.78
CA GLY A 64 0.54 -3.49 -1.67
C GLY A 64 1.08 -3.39 -0.25
N ILE A 65 2.34 -2.96 -0.17
CA ILE A 65 3.07 -2.76 1.09
C ILE A 65 3.64 -1.35 1.11
N THR A 66 3.52 -0.65 2.23
CA THR A 66 4.26 0.59 2.50
C THR A 66 5.28 0.36 3.61
N LEU A 67 6.56 0.57 3.31
CA LEU A 67 7.63 0.62 4.28
C LEU A 67 7.79 2.07 4.77
N VAL A 68 7.78 2.28 6.07
CA VAL A 68 7.95 3.59 6.69
C VAL A 68 9.24 3.60 7.50
N SER A 69 10.12 4.53 7.17
CA SER A 69 11.36 4.83 7.89
C SER A 69 11.21 6.17 8.62
N SER A 70 10.93 6.13 9.92
CA SER A 70 10.73 7.31 10.76
C SER A 70 11.96 7.73 11.56
N ARG A 71 13.01 6.89 11.62
CA ARG A 71 14.24 7.19 12.37
C ARG A 71 15.44 7.62 11.52
N SER A 72 15.34 7.55 10.19
CA SER A 72 16.50 7.79 9.31
C SER A 72 16.78 9.27 9.03
N ILE A 73 15.76 10.13 9.00
CA ILE A 73 15.90 11.55 8.60
C ILE A 73 15.71 12.46 9.81
N TYR A 74 16.81 12.73 10.52
CA TYR A 74 16.84 13.64 11.66
C TYR A 74 18.13 14.48 11.70
N GLY A 75 18.09 15.59 12.44
CA GLY A 75 19.22 16.52 12.55
C GLY A 75 19.44 17.35 11.27
N LYS A 76 20.66 17.84 11.08
CA LYS A 76 21.04 18.51 9.83
C LYS A 76 21.73 17.48 8.92
N ILE A 77 21.15 17.23 7.77
CA ILE A 77 21.65 16.32 6.75
C ILE A 77 22.05 17.14 5.53
N GLU A 78 23.22 16.86 5.00
CA GLU A 78 23.73 17.45 3.77
C GLU A 78 24.02 16.34 2.75
N VAL A 79 23.66 16.61 1.49
CA VAL A 79 24.00 15.76 0.35
C VAL A 79 24.87 16.57 -0.59
N ASN A 80 26.12 16.13 -0.76
CA ASN A 80 27.07 16.85 -1.60
C ASN A 80 26.78 16.61 -3.10
N TYR A 81 27.53 17.30 -3.97
CA TYR A 81 27.37 17.19 -5.43
C TYR A 81 27.61 15.78 -6.00
N ARG A 82 28.27 14.88 -5.25
CA ARG A 82 28.50 13.48 -5.62
C ARG A 82 27.38 12.55 -5.15
N GLY A 83 26.38 13.08 -4.43
CA GLY A 83 25.31 12.29 -3.84
C GLY A 83 25.72 11.58 -2.55
N GLU A 84 26.84 11.95 -1.93
CA GLU A 84 27.27 11.41 -0.64
C GLU A 84 26.51 12.14 0.49
N TRP A 85 26.01 11.36 1.44
CA TRP A 85 25.23 11.88 2.54
C TRP A 85 26.10 12.08 3.76
N SER A 86 25.92 13.20 4.47
CA SER A 86 26.52 13.44 5.77
C SER A 86 25.47 14.00 6.74
N ARG A 87 25.69 13.74 8.03
CA ARG A 87 24.89 14.30 9.12
C ARG A 87 25.77 15.12 10.03
N ASN A 88 25.33 16.34 10.34
CA ASN A 88 25.97 17.15 11.35
C ASN A 88 25.62 16.63 12.75
N VAL A 89 26.62 16.15 13.47
CA VAL A 89 26.52 15.70 14.87
C VAL A 89 27.49 16.54 15.70
N LYS A 90 26.93 17.35 16.62
CA LYS A 90 27.70 18.24 17.50
C LYS A 90 28.68 19.15 16.73
N GLY A 91 28.27 19.67 15.57
CA GLY A 91 29.07 20.57 14.75
C GLY A 91 30.07 19.89 13.82
N ARG A 92 30.11 18.55 13.77
CA ARG A 92 30.95 17.79 12.83
C ARG A 92 30.09 17.03 11.84
N ASP A 93 30.48 17.03 10.58
CA ASP A 93 29.80 16.25 9.55
C ASP A 93 30.35 14.83 9.54
N ILE A 94 29.45 13.87 9.79
CA ILE A 94 29.76 12.45 9.80
C ILE A 94 29.11 11.83 8.57
N ALA A 95 29.88 11.07 7.80
CA ALA A 95 29.35 10.33 6.66
C ALA A 95 28.20 9.41 7.12
N MET A 96 27.10 9.41 6.36
CA MET A 96 25.96 8.52 6.59
C MET A 96 25.62 7.77 5.31
N GLN A 97 25.09 6.57 5.47
CA GLN A 97 24.55 5.82 4.34
C GLN A 97 23.34 6.56 3.75
N ASN A 98 23.20 6.55 2.42
CA ASN A 98 21.99 7.04 1.76
C ASN A 98 20.80 6.15 2.12
N PRO A 99 19.83 6.63 2.92
CA PRO A 99 18.68 5.82 3.33
C PRO A 99 17.74 5.52 2.16
N ILE A 100 17.67 6.40 1.16
CA ILE A 100 16.81 6.23 -0.02
C ILE A 100 17.31 5.04 -0.85
N ASP A 101 18.61 4.96 -1.11
CA ASP A 101 19.17 3.86 -1.88
C ASP A 101 19.12 2.54 -1.11
N LEU A 102 19.41 2.57 0.20
CA LEU A 102 19.25 1.40 1.07
C LEU A 102 17.85 0.79 0.95
N TYR A 103 16.79 1.61 1.02
CA TYR A 103 15.41 1.10 0.91
C TYR A 103 15.00 0.68 -0.50
N LYS A 104 15.67 1.14 -1.57
CA LYS A 104 15.49 0.55 -2.91
C LYS A 104 15.96 -0.91 -2.92
N TYR A 105 17.10 -1.20 -2.29
CA TYR A 105 17.58 -2.57 -2.17
C TYR A 105 16.67 -3.41 -1.26
N ILE A 106 16.26 -2.87 -0.11
CA ILE A 106 15.34 -3.57 0.82
C ILE A 106 14.02 -3.92 0.14
N SER A 107 13.40 -2.98 -0.58
CA SER A 107 12.12 -3.23 -1.26
C SER A 107 12.24 -4.26 -2.38
N LYS A 108 13.36 -4.26 -3.12
CA LYS A 108 13.67 -5.28 -4.13
C LYS A 108 13.84 -6.67 -3.48
N ASN A 109 14.68 -6.78 -2.46
CA ASN A 109 14.93 -8.04 -1.77
C ASN A 109 13.68 -8.57 -1.07
N LEU A 110 12.86 -7.68 -0.49
CA LEU A 110 11.57 -8.05 0.09
C LEU A 110 10.68 -8.71 -0.98
N ARG A 111 10.60 -8.14 -2.18
CA ARG A 111 9.84 -8.74 -3.29
C ARG A 111 10.39 -10.11 -3.67
N GLU A 112 11.71 -10.25 -3.82
CA GLU A 112 12.35 -11.51 -4.19
C GLU A 112 12.12 -12.60 -3.13
N ASN A 113 12.20 -12.22 -1.85
CA ASN A 113 11.95 -13.12 -0.73
C ASN A 113 10.48 -13.57 -0.68
N LEU A 114 9.53 -12.64 -0.82
CA LEU A 114 8.11 -12.99 -0.94
C LEU A 114 7.85 -13.88 -2.17
N THR A 115 8.51 -13.61 -3.30
CA THR A 115 8.36 -14.38 -4.55
C THR A 115 8.87 -15.81 -4.41
N SER A 116 9.96 -16.00 -3.68
CA SER A 116 10.54 -17.32 -3.40
C SER A 116 9.61 -18.19 -2.52
N ASN A 117 8.76 -17.56 -1.72
CA ASN A 117 7.85 -18.22 -0.77
C ASN A 117 6.37 -18.17 -1.20
N ILE A 118 6.08 -17.93 -2.49
CA ILE A 118 4.70 -17.79 -3.01
C ILE A 118 3.80 -18.97 -2.61
N GLY A 119 4.32 -20.21 -2.64
CA GLY A 119 3.52 -21.40 -2.34
C GLY A 119 3.01 -21.45 -0.90
N GLU A 120 3.73 -20.85 0.04
CA GLU A 120 3.34 -20.76 1.44
C GLU A 120 2.51 -19.50 1.71
N LEU A 121 2.80 -18.40 1.00
CA LEU A 121 2.25 -17.07 1.26
C LEU A 121 0.92 -16.78 0.56
N LEU A 122 0.72 -17.31 -0.66
CA LEU A 122 -0.46 -17.00 -1.47
C LEU A 122 -1.32 -18.23 -1.72
N THR A 123 -2.61 -18.13 -1.39
CA THR A 123 -3.61 -19.12 -1.77
C THR A 123 -3.65 -19.32 -3.30
N ARG A 124 -3.84 -20.57 -3.71
CA ARG A 124 -4.05 -20.92 -5.13
C ARG A 124 -5.53 -20.78 -5.47
N THR A 125 -5.87 -19.92 -6.41
CA THR A 125 -7.25 -19.78 -6.89
C THR A 125 -7.38 -20.41 -8.28
N LYS A 126 -8.27 -21.40 -8.44
CA LYS A 126 -8.66 -22.01 -9.73
C LYS A 126 -7.50 -22.33 -10.70
N GLY A 127 -6.39 -22.84 -10.17
CA GLY A 127 -5.24 -23.30 -10.96
C GLY A 127 -4.24 -22.22 -11.39
N ALA A 128 -4.51 -20.93 -11.13
CA ALA A 128 -3.54 -19.86 -11.35
C ALA A 128 -2.95 -19.37 -10.02
N GLN A 129 -1.63 -19.41 -9.91
CA GLN A 129 -0.91 -18.86 -8.76
C GLN A 129 -0.70 -17.36 -8.99
N ARG A 130 -1.20 -16.52 -8.08
CA ARG A 130 -0.88 -15.08 -8.07
C ARG A 130 0.60 -14.88 -7.76
N THR A 131 1.18 -13.81 -8.29
CA THR A 131 2.60 -13.46 -8.07
C THR A 131 2.72 -12.10 -7.40
N PHE A 132 3.87 -11.84 -6.80
CA PHE A 132 4.19 -10.54 -6.22
C PHE A 132 4.76 -9.56 -7.25
N GLU A 133 4.94 -9.91 -8.53
CA GLU A 133 5.67 -9.09 -9.50
C GLU A 133 5.10 -7.67 -9.64
N ASN A 134 3.78 -7.55 -9.73
CA ASN A 134 3.10 -6.27 -9.92
C ASN A 134 2.64 -5.60 -8.62
N MET A 135 2.88 -6.22 -7.47
CA MET A 135 2.47 -5.66 -6.17
C MET A 135 3.32 -4.43 -5.83
N PRO A 136 2.76 -3.24 -5.62
CA PRO A 136 3.55 -2.08 -5.24
C PRO A 136 4.16 -2.23 -3.84
N ILE A 137 5.42 -1.85 -3.71
CA ILE A 137 6.12 -1.70 -2.42
C ILE A 137 6.63 -0.27 -2.35
N ASP A 138 5.93 0.56 -1.60
CA ASP A 138 6.27 1.97 -1.42
C ASP A 138 7.19 2.17 -0.23
N VAL A 139 7.96 3.26 -0.27
CA VAL A 139 8.86 3.65 0.80
C VAL A 139 8.59 5.11 1.15
N LEU A 140 8.27 5.36 2.42
CA LEU A 140 8.10 6.69 2.98
C LEU A 140 9.15 6.94 4.06
N PHE A 141 9.77 8.10 4.00
CA PHE A 141 10.70 8.60 5.01
C PHE A 141 10.02 9.71 5.80
N ILE A 142 10.03 9.61 7.12
CA ILE A 142 9.52 10.67 7.98
C ILE A 142 10.66 11.57 8.39
N GLN A 143 10.53 12.85 8.05
CA GLN A 143 11.45 13.89 8.47
C GLN A 143 11.11 14.31 9.90
N ALA A 144 12.06 14.12 10.82
CA ALA A 144 11.88 14.51 12.22
C ALA A 144 11.73 16.03 12.38
N LEU A 145 11.06 16.47 13.45
CA LEU A 145 10.94 17.89 13.75
C LEU A 145 12.31 18.56 13.93
N LYS A 146 12.43 19.81 13.48
CA LYS A 146 13.67 20.62 13.53
C LYS A 146 14.86 19.94 12.83
N SER A 147 14.59 19.05 11.88
CA SER A 147 15.60 18.51 10.98
C SER A 147 15.57 19.25 9.64
N SER A 148 16.71 19.29 8.97
CA SER A 148 16.85 19.91 7.66
C SER A 148 17.66 18.99 6.77
N ILE A 149 17.21 18.84 5.53
CA ILE A 149 17.94 18.13 4.50
C ILE A 149 18.23 19.11 3.36
N VAL A 150 19.51 19.30 3.04
CA VAL A 150 19.97 20.23 2.00
C VAL A 150 20.92 19.52 1.06
N GLY A 151 20.90 19.88 -0.21
CA GLY A 151 21.76 19.26 -1.22
C GLY A 151 21.09 19.10 -2.57
N THR A 152 21.87 18.69 -3.56
CA THR A 152 21.39 18.40 -4.91
C THR A 152 21.01 16.92 -5.06
N GLY A 153 20.06 16.62 -5.94
CA GLY A 153 19.69 15.23 -6.28
C GLY A 153 18.81 14.50 -5.26
N ILE A 154 18.27 15.19 -4.26
CA ILE A 154 17.40 14.59 -3.26
C ILE A 154 15.97 14.52 -3.79
N ASN A 155 15.44 13.32 -3.98
CA ASN A 155 14.03 13.16 -4.30
C ASN A 155 13.18 13.36 -3.04
N GLN A 156 12.56 14.54 -2.92
CA GLN A 156 11.72 14.91 -1.79
C GLN A 156 10.33 14.25 -1.81
N SER A 157 9.90 13.59 -2.90
CA SER A 157 8.52 13.05 -3.00
C SER A 157 8.20 12.00 -1.94
N ASN A 158 9.22 11.28 -1.48
CA ASN A 158 9.07 10.19 -0.52
C ASN A 158 9.48 10.61 0.90
N ILE A 159 9.90 11.86 1.09
CA ILE A 159 10.25 12.43 2.39
C ILE A 159 9.11 13.35 2.81
N ILE A 160 8.43 12.98 3.90
CA ILE A 160 7.23 13.68 4.37
C ILE A 160 7.33 13.97 5.87
N PHE A 161 6.50 14.88 6.35
CA PHE A 161 6.27 15.02 7.78
C PHE A 161 5.22 14.03 8.28
N VAL A 162 5.27 13.75 9.58
CA VAL A 162 4.45 12.74 10.24
C VAL A 162 2.94 13.02 10.10
N GLU A 163 2.54 14.28 9.99
CA GLU A 163 1.15 14.72 9.82
C GLU A 163 0.55 14.25 8.49
N ALA A 164 1.38 14.13 7.46
CA ALA A 164 0.94 13.70 6.13
C ALA A 164 0.93 12.17 5.95
N LEU A 165 1.50 11.41 6.90
CA LEU A 165 1.74 9.97 6.79
C LEU A 165 0.48 9.17 6.46
N THR A 166 -0.57 9.32 7.27
CA THR A 166 -1.81 8.54 7.12
C THR A 166 -2.57 8.93 5.85
N GLN A 167 -2.58 10.21 5.49
CA GLN A 167 -3.20 10.69 4.26
C GLN A 167 -2.48 10.17 3.02
N ASN A 168 -1.14 10.13 3.05
CA ASN A 168 -0.33 9.63 1.96
C ASN A 168 -0.59 8.14 1.71
N ILE A 169 -0.53 7.31 2.76
CA ILE A 169 -0.83 5.87 2.66
C ILE A 169 -2.23 5.63 2.10
N ASN A 170 -3.25 6.33 2.63
CA ASN A 170 -4.62 6.18 2.13
C ASN A 170 -4.77 6.60 0.66
N ARG A 171 -4.10 7.69 0.26
CA ARG A 171 -4.12 8.16 -1.13
C ARG A 171 -3.51 7.11 -2.08
N THR A 172 -2.40 6.52 -1.68
CA THR A 172 -1.69 5.50 -2.44
C THR A 172 -2.51 4.21 -2.53
N PHE A 173 -3.12 3.77 -1.42
CA PHE A 173 -4.07 2.67 -1.39
C PHE A 173 -5.24 2.86 -2.38
N VAL A 174 -5.89 4.02 -2.34
CA VAL A 174 -7.00 4.34 -3.27
C VAL A 174 -6.52 4.39 -4.71
N ALA A 175 -5.32 4.93 -4.96
CA ALA A 175 -4.75 5.00 -6.30
C ALA A 175 -4.48 3.59 -6.87
N TYR A 176 -3.96 2.66 -6.08
CA TYR A 176 -3.73 1.28 -6.52
C TYR A 176 -5.02 0.51 -6.72
N LYS A 177 -5.98 0.65 -5.81
CA LYS A 177 -7.32 0.08 -5.98
C LYS A 177 -7.97 0.55 -7.29
N LYS A 178 -7.85 1.85 -7.61
CA LYS A 178 -8.37 2.41 -8.85
C LYS A 178 -7.60 1.90 -10.08
N ARG A 179 -6.27 1.84 -10.01
CA ARG A 179 -5.42 1.32 -11.10
C ARG A 179 -5.77 -0.13 -11.42
N GLU A 180 -5.97 -0.96 -10.40
CA GLU A 180 -6.38 -2.36 -10.57
C GLU A 180 -7.69 -2.45 -11.35
N PHE A 181 -8.69 -1.71 -10.88
CA PHE A 181 -10.00 -1.68 -11.51
C PHE A 181 -9.91 -1.22 -12.97
N GLN A 182 -9.06 -0.25 -13.29
CA GLN A 182 -8.89 0.26 -14.65
C GLN A 182 -8.15 -0.69 -15.58
N MET A 183 -7.13 -1.40 -15.08
CA MET A 183 -6.31 -2.31 -15.89
C MET A 183 -7.01 -3.64 -16.14
N TYR A 184 -7.73 -4.17 -15.15
CA TYR A 184 -8.26 -5.54 -15.18
C TYR A 184 -9.80 -5.58 -15.07
N GLY A 185 -10.48 -4.44 -15.17
CA GLY A 185 -11.94 -4.39 -15.24
C GLY A 185 -12.67 -4.90 -14.00
N GLY A 186 -12.00 -4.86 -12.84
CA GLY A 186 -12.52 -5.39 -11.57
C GLY A 186 -12.28 -6.88 -11.36
N LEU A 187 -11.50 -7.55 -12.22
CA LEU A 187 -10.90 -8.83 -11.89
C LEU A 187 -9.77 -8.59 -10.88
N ASP A 188 -9.96 -9.11 -9.65
CA ASP A 188 -8.98 -9.05 -8.56
C ASP A 188 -7.74 -9.89 -8.92
N THR A 189 -6.82 -9.32 -9.69
CA THR A 189 -5.63 -10.01 -10.22
C THR A 189 -4.48 -9.90 -9.23
N PHE A 190 -4.31 -8.75 -8.57
CA PHE A 190 -3.31 -8.53 -7.53
C PHE A 190 -3.87 -8.28 -6.12
N LYS A 191 -5.21 -8.24 -5.94
CA LYS A 191 -5.79 -8.06 -4.60
C LYS A 191 -5.43 -9.23 -3.68
N ILE A 192 -4.62 -8.96 -2.67
CA ILE A 192 -4.23 -9.91 -1.63
C ILE A 192 -5.44 -10.17 -0.73
N SER A 193 -5.79 -11.44 -0.53
CA SER A 193 -6.88 -11.82 0.38
C SER A 193 -6.50 -11.52 1.83
N GLN A 194 -7.47 -11.42 2.74
CA GLN A 194 -7.15 -11.24 4.15
C GLN A 194 -6.26 -12.38 4.67
N SER A 195 -6.64 -13.65 4.42
CA SER A 195 -5.83 -14.82 4.78
C SER A 195 -4.36 -14.70 4.33
N ASP A 196 -4.14 -14.30 3.08
CA ASP A 196 -2.78 -14.13 2.53
C ASP A 196 -2.04 -12.94 3.17
N MET A 197 -2.75 -11.86 3.53
CA MET A 197 -2.11 -10.76 4.28
C MET A 197 -1.61 -11.23 5.66
N TYR A 198 -2.35 -12.09 6.36
CA TYR A 198 -1.89 -12.66 7.63
C TYR A 198 -0.70 -13.61 7.42
N ALA A 199 -0.72 -14.43 6.37
CA ALA A 199 0.42 -15.27 6.01
C ALA A 199 1.68 -14.44 5.74
N ILE A 200 1.56 -13.37 4.95
CA ILE A 200 2.66 -12.41 4.71
C ILE A 200 3.10 -11.75 6.02
N ALA A 201 2.17 -11.31 6.87
CA ALA A 201 2.51 -10.67 8.12
C ALA A 201 3.29 -11.60 9.07
N ASN A 202 2.85 -12.85 9.23
CA ASN A 202 3.55 -13.84 10.05
C ASN A 202 4.92 -14.20 9.46
N PHE A 203 5.01 -14.34 8.14
CA PHE A 203 6.28 -14.52 7.46
C PHE A 203 7.27 -13.39 7.72
N LEU A 204 6.82 -12.13 7.62
CA LEU A 204 7.68 -10.96 7.91
C LEU A 204 8.06 -10.85 9.38
N MET A 205 7.25 -11.40 10.29
CA MET A 205 7.57 -11.48 11.71
C MET A 205 8.51 -12.66 12.06
N GLY A 206 8.73 -13.59 11.12
CA GLY A 206 9.45 -14.84 11.37
C GLY A 206 8.65 -15.86 12.19
N ASN A 207 7.32 -15.73 12.19
CA ASN A 207 6.41 -16.65 12.87
C ASN A 207 6.03 -17.82 11.94
N GLU A 208 5.60 -18.92 12.54
CA GLU A 208 5.00 -20.04 11.79
C GLU A 208 3.69 -19.61 11.11
N ILE A 209 3.46 -20.10 9.89
CA ILE A 209 2.27 -19.78 9.11
C ILE A 209 1.18 -20.82 9.42
N ASP A 210 0.24 -20.47 10.31
CA ASP A 210 -0.95 -21.28 10.59
C ASP A 210 -2.18 -20.74 9.85
N ARG A 211 -2.42 -21.25 8.64
CA ARG A 211 -3.57 -20.83 7.83
C ARG A 211 -4.93 -21.17 8.44
N ALA A 212 -5.02 -22.13 9.36
CA ALA A 212 -6.29 -22.47 10.01
C ALA A 212 -6.74 -21.38 10.99
N SER A 213 -5.82 -20.54 11.46
CA SER A 213 -6.10 -19.42 12.38
C SER A 213 -6.50 -18.12 11.68
N TYR A 214 -6.36 -18.04 10.36
CA TYR A 214 -6.58 -16.81 9.60
C TYR A 214 -8.04 -16.65 9.19
N PRO A 215 -8.51 -15.42 8.96
CA PRO A 215 -9.82 -15.21 8.35
C PRO A 215 -9.90 -15.97 7.03
N ASP A 216 -11.05 -16.57 6.75
CA ASP A 216 -11.29 -17.23 5.48
C ASP A 216 -10.94 -16.26 4.35
N SER A 217 -10.25 -16.76 3.32
CA SER A 217 -10.04 -15.97 2.12
C SER A 217 -11.42 -15.59 1.59
N ASP A 218 -11.79 -14.31 1.64
CA ASP A 218 -12.99 -13.82 0.98
C ASP A 218 -12.92 -14.18 -0.51
N GLU A 219 -13.41 -15.36 -0.87
CA GLU A 219 -13.93 -15.66 -2.20
C GLU A 219 -15.28 -14.93 -2.37
N HIS A 220 -15.36 -13.67 -1.94
CA HIS A 220 -16.34 -12.76 -2.47
C HIS A 220 -15.78 -12.21 -3.78
N THR A 221 -15.79 -13.10 -4.78
CA THR A 221 -16.30 -12.67 -6.09
C THR A 221 -17.58 -11.88 -5.78
N PRO A 222 -17.89 -10.76 -6.44
CA PRO A 222 -19.28 -10.32 -6.46
C PRO A 222 -20.05 -11.40 -7.24
N SER A 223 -20.36 -12.52 -6.57
CA SER A 223 -21.58 -13.25 -6.79
C SER A 223 -22.61 -12.17 -6.80
N GLN A 224 -23.22 -12.00 -7.97
CA GLN A 224 -24.35 -11.12 -8.20
C GLN A 224 -25.15 -11.10 -6.92
N VAL A 225 -25.36 -9.91 -6.36
CA VAL A 225 -26.36 -9.74 -5.31
C VAL A 225 -27.65 -10.20 -5.95
N VAL A 226 -27.99 -11.48 -5.77
CA VAL A 226 -29.32 -11.99 -5.99
C VAL A 226 -30.08 -11.41 -4.82
N VAL A 227 -30.50 -10.16 -5.00
CA VAL A 227 -31.54 -9.57 -4.18
C VAL A 227 -32.68 -10.57 -4.26
N PRO A 228 -33.11 -11.20 -3.15
CA PRO A 228 -34.31 -12.00 -3.16
C PRO A 228 -35.39 -11.07 -3.68
N ALA A 229 -36.05 -11.43 -4.77
CA ALA A 229 -37.12 -10.63 -5.32
C ALA A 229 -38.18 -10.47 -4.22
N LEU A 230 -38.18 -9.29 -3.58
CA LEU A 230 -39.29 -8.86 -2.74
C LEU A 230 -40.50 -8.88 -3.66
N THR A 231 -41.42 -9.81 -3.42
CA THR A 231 -42.74 -9.84 -4.04
C THR A 231 -43.52 -8.63 -3.53
N GLY A 232 -43.19 -7.46 -4.08
CA GLY A 232 -43.79 -6.17 -3.82
C GLY A 232 -44.70 -5.79 -4.99
N ARG A 233 -45.89 -5.30 -4.65
CA ARG A 233 -46.98 -4.91 -5.55
C ARG A 233 -46.50 -4.06 -6.75
N LYS A 234 -47.14 -4.27 -7.91
CA LYS A 234 -46.94 -3.48 -9.14
C LYS A 234 -47.17 -1.98 -8.87
N GLY A 235 -46.09 -1.24 -8.64
CA GLY A 235 -46.07 0.21 -8.66
C GLY A 235 -45.56 0.71 -10.00
N ILE A 236 -46.23 1.70 -10.59
CA ILE A 236 -45.75 2.38 -11.81
C ILE A 236 -44.53 3.22 -11.41
N ILE A 237 -43.34 2.79 -11.83
CA ILE A 237 -42.12 3.60 -11.70
C ILE A 237 -42.07 4.56 -12.88
N ARG A 238 -42.24 5.87 -12.64
CA ARG A 238 -41.89 6.90 -13.63
C ARG A 238 -40.37 7.02 -13.66
N ALA A 239 -39.74 6.48 -14.70
CA ALA A 239 -38.34 6.73 -14.98
C ALA A 239 -38.17 8.16 -15.50
N TYR A 240 -37.43 9.01 -14.77
CA TYR A 240 -36.97 10.29 -15.28
C TYR A 240 -35.58 10.08 -15.91
N SER A 241 -35.47 10.29 -17.21
CA SER A 241 -34.18 10.28 -17.91
C SER A 241 -33.40 11.56 -17.57
N THR A 242 -32.13 11.41 -17.18
CA THR A 242 -31.19 12.52 -16.98
C THR A 242 -30.49 12.94 -18.27
N LEU A 243 -30.79 12.29 -19.41
CA LEU A 243 -30.26 12.67 -20.71
C LEU A 243 -31.06 13.85 -21.28
N PRO A 244 -30.41 14.88 -21.83
CA PRO A 244 -31.10 15.99 -22.47
C PRO A 244 -31.94 15.49 -23.65
N VAL A 245 -33.17 16.00 -23.76
CA VAL A 245 -34.10 15.66 -24.83
C VAL A 245 -33.47 16.04 -26.18
N LYS A 246 -33.09 15.03 -26.98
CA LYS A 246 -32.66 15.25 -28.37
C LYS A 246 -33.90 15.41 -29.24
N ILE A 247 -34.15 16.62 -29.70
CA ILE A 247 -35.18 16.89 -30.72
C ILE A 247 -34.66 16.38 -32.06
N ILE A 248 -35.21 15.27 -32.54
CA ILE A 248 -34.94 14.77 -33.90
C ILE A 248 -35.79 15.60 -34.86
N LYS A 249 -35.15 16.40 -35.72
CA LYS A 249 -35.85 17.13 -36.78
C LYS A 249 -36.32 16.12 -37.83
N GLY A 250 -37.57 16.23 -38.30
CA GLY A 250 -38.16 15.29 -39.26
C GLY A 250 -37.35 15.08 -40.55
N SER A 251 -36.49 16.04 -40.93
CA SER A 251 -35.57 15.92 -42.06
C SER A 251 -34.43 14.90 -41.87
N SER A 252 -34.20 14.41 -40.64
CA SER A 252 -33.17 13.41 -40.33
C SER A 252 -33.68 11.98 -40.28
N ILE A 253 -34.98 11.77 -40.50
CA ILE A 253 -35.59 10.45 -40.59
C ILE A 253 -35.51 10.00 -42.05
N LYS A 254 -34.59 9.06 -42.36
CA LYS A 254 -34.56 8.42 -43.68
C LYS A 254 -35.67 7.35 -43.74
N PRO A 255 -36.53 7.33 -44.78
CA PRO A 255 -37.48 6.24 -44.95
C PRO A 255 -36.74 4.92 -45.16
N GLY A 256 -37.19 3.88 -44.45
CA GLY A 256 -36.62 2.54 -44.53
C GLY A 256 -36.73 1.97 -45.95
N ARG A 257 -35.64 1.35 -46.41
CA ARG A 257 -35.56 0.67 -47.71
C ARG A 257 -36.54 -0.51 -47.69
N LYS A 258 -37.48 -0.58 -48.63
CA LYS A 258 -38.24 -1.81 -48.89
C LYS A 258 -37.26 -2.83 -49.46
N PHE A 259 -37.23 -4.02 -48.87
CA PHE A 259 -36.63 -5.17 -49.50
C PHE A 259 -37.64 -5.69 -50.51
N ASP A 260 -37.24 -5.74 -51.77
CA ASP A 260 -37.99 -6.44 -52.82
C ASP A 260 -37.58 -7.93 -52.73
N ASP A 261 -38.57 -8.81 -52.58
CA ASP A 261 -38.40 -10.26 -52.59
C ASP A 261 -38.36 -10.75 -54.05
N GLU A 262 -37.18 -11.18 -54.53
CA GLU A 262 -37.00 -12.16 -55.61
C GLU A 262 -35.78 -13.06 -55.32
#